data_AF-A0A956ZC43-F1
#
_entry.id   AF-A0A956ZC43-F1
#
_cell.length_a   1.000
_cell.length_b   1.000
_cell.length_c   1.000
_cell.angle_alpha   90.00
_cell.angle_beta   90.00
_cell.angle_gamma   90.00
#
_symmetry.space_group_name_H-M   'P 1'
#
loop_
_entity.id
_entity.type
_entity.pdbx_description
1 polymer ?
#
loop_
_entity_poly.entity_id
_entity_poly.type
_entity_poly.pdbx_seq_one_letter_code
_entity_poly.pdbx_strand_id
1 'polypeptide(L)'
;MPLKVYIDKSGAGVTERHNDLIKKAFEEMSKASKGKLKFQFVSKKPYDIICMYKPLGSHKGNSWEGAVTHTSTGPHHLEDATIVFHSDDTKFNNHSAFFEIALHEIGHAVGLGHSESSQDVMYGKVSNYGSKTTYSARDIETLAMLYRYRPPADELDMIERHKIEKLSGGNVEKLKVDLPAAKHNAYSDKLISAIKEKLPGSGFGSGSATDTTGGTCTVKVLVDRTGAILKQGILQSSGNSSFDENAKNAVSYASPLPLVDGLRMAEATEMQLKFGSDGSIVDPARKQETPALIAAKPVFASPLTQAPEAVPTPTKKAPAASSQPPALSSPTESSSPPASSLTQMNYFTNAHLDTDMFKVVPQTAQTDQSFGTADTVPSPNIRTSSSPAAAGVPAASSGSLDSWTTKVQRLARADFNRYALPEGTKIEILMRLNHNGTIAELKVKSSSGTGYLDEAALGNCQAHEPYPPAPGPGSGTTTRDVIVTFARD
;
A
#
# COMPACT_ATOMS: atom_id res chain seq x y z
N MET A 1 -4.45 14.77 -3.73
CA MET A 1 -3.86 15.81 -2.85
C MET A 1 -2.34 15.73 -3.00
N PRO A 2 -1.59 16.82 -2.84
CA PRO A 2 -0.12 16.73 -2.88
C PRO A 2 0.40 15.93 -1.68
N LEU A 3 1.44 15.12 -1.89
CA LEU A 3 2.20 14.45 -0.83
C LEU A 3 3.00 15.49 -0.06
N LYS A 4 2.93 15.44 1.27
CA LYS A 4 3.61 16.36 2.17
C LYS A 4 5.04 15.89 2.41
N VAL A 5 6.01 16.75 2.14
CA VAL A 5 7.44 16.44 2.27
C VAL A 5 8.03 17.30 3.39
N TYR A 6 8.70 16.67 4.35
CA TYR A 6 9.49 17.35 5.37
C TYR A 6 10.98 17.09 5.10
N ILE A 7 11.77 18.16 5.02
CA ILE A 7 13.23 18.06 4.91
C ILE A 7 13.81 18.45 6.27
N ASP A 8 14.36 17.48 6.98
CA ASP A 8 15.09 17.73 8.20
C ASP A 8 16.41 18.41 7.87
N LYS A 9 16.56 19.67 8.29
CA LYS A 9 17.76 20.46 8.05
C LYS A 9 18.87 20.19 9.08
N SER A 10 18.62 19.34 10.07
CA SER A 10 19.61 18.96 11.06
C SER A 10 20.54 17.88 10.49
N GLY A 11 21.82 18.23 10.34
CA GLY A 11 22.85 17.32 9.86
C GLY A 11 24.18 18.05 9.71
N ALA A 12 25.27 17.41 10.12
CA ALA A 12 26.60 17.99 9.96
C ALA A 12 26.94 18.12 8.46
N GLY A 13 27.50 19.25 8.04
CA GLY A 13 27.86 19.50 6.64
C GLY A 13 26.70 19.80 5.69
N VAL A 14 25.44 19.71 6.16
CA VAL A 14 24.26 20.06 5.36
C VAL A 14 24.24 21.56 5.09
N THR A 15 24.02 21.93 3.83
CA THR A 15 23.89 23.32 3.39
C THR A 15 22.51 23.54 2.76
N GLU A 16 22.05 24.79 2.64
CA GLU A 16 20.77 25.06 1.96
C GLU A 16 20.78 24.57 0.51
N ARG A 17 21.96 24.52 -0.12
CA ARG A 17 22.12 23.96 -1.47
C ARG A 17 21.70 22.49 -1.55
N HIS A 18 21.99 21.66 -0.54
CA HIS A 18 21.52 20.28 -0.52
C HIS A 18 20.00 20.21 -0.46
N ASN A 19 19.38 21.04 0.40
CA ASN A 19 17.91 21.12 0.50
C ASN A 19 17.28 21.58 -0.82
N ASP A 20 17.90 22.51 -1.53
CA ASP A 20 17.41 22.99 -2.83
C ASP A 20 17.54 21.91 -3.92
N LEU A 21 18.58 21.08 -3.88
CA LEU A 21 18.72 19.94 -4.79
C LEU A 21 17.65 18.88 -4.53
N ILE A 22 17.31 18.59 -3.26
CA ILE A 22 16.19 17.70 -2.93
C ILE A 22 14.87 18.27 -3.47
N LYS A 23 14.59 19.56 -3.24
CA LYS A 23 13.38 20.21 -3.77
C LYS A 23 13.31 20.10 -5.29
N LYS A 24 14.41 20.40 -5.97
CA LYS A 24 14.53 20.26 -7.43
C LYS A 24 14.30 18.83 -7.90
N ALA A 25 14.75 17.82 -7.16
CA ALA A 25 14.55 16.42 -7.52
C ALA A 25 13.06 16.01 -7.41
N PHE A 26 12.35 16.49 -6.38
CA PHE A 26 10.88 16.35 -6.30
C PHE A 26 10.14 17.07 -7.43
N GLU A 27 10.63 18.24 -7.87
CA GLU A 27 10.08 18.94 -9.04
C GLU A 27 10.25 18.11 -10.33
N GLU A 28 11.42 17.51 -10.53
CA GLU A 28 11.66 16.59 -11.66
C GLU A 28 10.75 15.35 -11.59
N MET A 29 10.51 14.78 -10.41
CA MET A 29 9.55 13.68 -10.22
C MET A 29 8.11 14.11 -10.56
N SER A 30 7.69 15.29 -10.09
CA SER A 30 6.37 15.86 -10.42
C SER A 30 6.21 16.03 -11.93
N LYS A 31 7.24 16.55 -12.61
CA LYS A 31 7.29 16.70 -14.07
C LYS A 31 7.26 15.36 -14.80
N ALA A 32 8.08 14.39 -14.39
CA ALA A 32 8.13 13.05 -14.94
C ALA A 32 6.77 12.34 -14.84
N SER A 33 6.06 12.53 -13.73
CA SER A 33 4.71 12.00 -13.52
C SER A 33 3.61 12.72 -14.33
N LYS A 34 3.96 13.76 -15.10
CA LYS A 34 3.01 14.66 -15.81
C LYS A 34 1.97 15.28 -14.85
N GLY A 35 2.41 15.64 -13.64
CA GLY A 35 1.58 16.28 -12.63
C GLY A 35 0.61 15.37 -11.88
N LYS A 36 0.71 14.04 -12.07
CA LYS A 36 -0.03 13.06 -11.26
C LYS A 36 0.43 13.05 -9.81
N LEU A 37 1.73 13.13 -9.61
CA LEU A 37 2.33 13.39 -8.32
C LEU A 37 2.52 14.89 -8.14
N LYS A 38 2.19 15.36 -6.95
CA LYS A 38 2.41 16.74 -6.52
C LYS A 38 2.99 16.69 -5.13
N PHE A 39 3.91 17.59 -4.82
CA PHE A 39 4.58 17.63 -3.53
C PHE A 39 4.35 18.98 -2.85
N GLN A 40 4.13 18.96 -1.54
CA GLN A 40 3.97 20.14 -0.71
C GLN A 40 5.01 20.08 0.41
N PHE A 41 5.98 20.99 0.40
CA PHE A 41 6.96 21.06 1.48
C PHE A 41 6.31 21.64 2.74
N VAL A 42 6.50 20.97 3.87
CA VAL A 42 5.98 21.34 5.18
C VAL A 42 7.11 21.49 6.19
N SER A 43 6.93 22.32 7.21
CA SER A 43 7.93 22.56 8.26
C SER A 43 7.76 21.70 9.51
N LYS A 44 6.67 20.93 9.60
CA LYS A 44 6.36 20.02 10.72
C LYS A 44 5.33 18.98 10.31
N LYS A 45 5.15 17.95 11.14
CA LYS A 45 4.10 16.93 10.97
C LYS A 45 2.70 17.56 10.86
N PRO A 46 1.77 16.91 10.14
CA PRO A 46 1.94 15.63 9.42
C PRO A 46 2.68 15.79 8.08
N TYR A 47 3.53 14.82 7.75
CA TYR A 47 4.20 14.64 6.45
C TYR A 47 4.04 13.19 5.99
N ASP A 48 4.13 12.96 4.68
CA ASP A 48 4.07 11.63 4.06
C ASP A 48 5.49 11.13 3.72
N ILE A 49 6.41 12.05 3.39
CA ILE A 49 7.82 11.75 3.11
C ILE A 49 8.71 12.60 4.01
N ILE A 50 9.72 12.00 4.64
CA ILE A 50 10.78 12.70 5.36
C ILE A 50 12.14 12.46 4.70
N CYS A 51 12.86 13.55 4.43
CA CYS A 51 14.27 13.51 4.05
C CYS A 51 15.12 13.92 5.25
N MET A 52 16.11 13.12 5.61
CA MET A 52 17.02 13.39 6.73
C MET A 52 18.47 13.10 6.37
N TYR A 53 19.39 13.61 7.18
CA TYR A 53 20.82 13.46 6.98
C TYR A 53 21.44 12.71 8.16
N LYS A 54 22.27 11.71 7.90
CA LYS A 54 22.97 10.95 8.95
C LYS A 54 24.40 10.60 8.52
N PRO A 55 25.38 10.54 9.45
CA PRO A 55 26.67 9.94 9.15
C PRO A 55 26.53 8.45 8.81
N LEU A 56 27.28 7.95 7.84
CA LEU A 56 27.34 6.57 7.38
C LEU A 56 27.68 5.63 8.53
N GLY A 57 28.58 6.03 9.43
CA GLY A 57 28.94 5.27 10.63
C GLY A 57 27.78 5.03 11.61
N SER A 58 26.63 5.69 11.43
CA SER A 58 25.41 5.43 12.20
C SER A 58 24.53 4.31 11.61
N HIS A 59 24.85 3.83 10.41
CA HIS A 59 24.18 2.72 9.74
C HIS A 59 25.08 1.48 9.72
N LYS A 60 24.52 0.30 10.02
CA LYS A 60 25.20 -1.01 9.84
C LYS A 60 25.13 -1.52 8.38
N GLY A 61 24.90 -0.62 7.42
CA GLY A 61 24.83 -0.94 5.99
C GLY A 61 26.20 -1.01 5.36
N ASN A 62 26.25 -1.38 4.08
CA ASN A 62 27.51 -1.38 3.35
C ASN A 62 27.97 0.06 3.11
N SER A 63 29.27 0.33 3.26
CA SER A 63 29.86 1.67 3.20
C SER A 63 29.84 2.36 1.82
N TRP A 64 29.15 1.78 0.83
CA TRP A 64 29.11 2.27 -0.56
C TRP A 64 27.79 2.95 -0.96
N GLU A 65 26.80 2.98 -0.06
CA GLU A 65 25.50 3.62 -0.28
C GLU A 65 25.59 5.12 0.06
N GLY A 66 25.25 5.99 -0.89
CA GLY A 66 25.22 7.45 -0.68
C GLY A 66 23.93 7.95 0.00
N ALA A 67 22.88 7.14 -0.05
CA ALA A 67 21.62 7.33 0.64
C ALA A 67 20.87 5.99 0.71
N VAL A 68 19.83 5.94 1.53
CA VAL A 68 18.89 4.81 1.60
C VAL A 68 17.46 5.33 1.75
N THR A 69 16.53 4.68 1.08
CA THR A 69 15.10 4.95 1.21
C THR A 69 14.38 3.75 1.80
N HIS A 70 13.63 4.01 2.86
CA HIS A 70 12.68 3.06 3.43
C HIS A 70 11.27 3.55 3.11
N THR A 71 10.51 2.73 2.39
CA THR A 71 9.15 3.06 1.97
C THR A 71 8.18 2.08 2.61
N SER A 72 7.17 2.58 3.31
CA SER A 72 6.01 1.81 3.73
C SER A 72 4.85 2.12 2.81
N THR A 73 4.46 1.16 1.98
CA THR A 73 3.28 1.25 1.14
C THR A 73 2.15 0.44 1.75
N GLY A 74 0.98 1.07 1.89
CA GLY A 74 -0.26 0.33 1.92
C GLY A 74 -0.56 -0.20 0.52
N PRO A 75 -1.55 -1.08 0.35
CA PRO A 75 -1.70 -1.75 -0.94
C PRO A 75 -2.01 -0.79 -2.10
N HIS A 76 -2.53 0.42 -1.85
CA HIS A 76 -2.82 1.44 -2.88
C HIS A 76 -2.41 2.87 -2.53
N HIS A 77 -1.62 3.08 -1.47
CA HIS A 77 -1.14 4.41 -1.10
C HIS A 77 0.20 4.31 -0.38
N LEU A 78 0.95 5.41 -0.44
CA LEU A 78 2.11 5.59 0.40
C LEU A 78 1.63 5.84 1.85
N GLU A 79 2.01 4.98 2.81
CA GLU A 79 1.75 5.25 4.24
C GLU A 79 2.79 6.22 4.78
N ASP A 80 4.07 5.93 4.54
CA ASP A 80 5.19 6.81 4.84
C ASP A 80 6.43 6.44 4.01
N ALA A 81 7.31 7.41 3.76
CA ALA A 81 8.66 7.15 3.26
C ALA A 81 9.70 7.97 4.03
N THR A 82 10.84 7.33 4.32
CA THR A 82 12.01 7.95 4.94
C THR A 82 13.20 7.82 4.02
N ILE A 83 13.72 8.95 3.55
CA ILE A 83 14.96 9.04 2.77
C ILE A 83 16.06 9.53 3.70
N VAL A 84 17.14 8.76 3.81
CA VAL A 84 18.32 9.09 4.61
C VAL A 84 19.51 9.33 3.70
N PHE A 85 19.99 10.56 3.63
CA PHE A 85 21.22 10.91 2.92
C PHE A 85 22.43 10.80 3.84
N HIS A 86 23.51 10.17 3.36
CA HIS A 86 24.73 10.01 4.15
C HIS A 86 25.63 11.25 4.05
N SER A 87 25.75 12.00 5.14
CA SER A 87 26.38 13.34 5.15
C SER A 87 27.92 13.33 5.13
N ASP A 88 28.52 12.21 5.47
CA ASP A 88 29.97 11.95 5.48
C ASP A 88 30.44 11.17 4.24
N ASP A 89 29.53 10.82 3.31
CA ASP A 89 29.92 10.25 2.03
C ASP A 89 30.67 11.30 1.20
N THR A 90 31.78 10.89 0.57
CA THR A 90 32.53 11.71 -0.40
C THR A 90 31.66 12.32 -1.51
N LYS A 91 30.58 11.65 -1.91
CA LYS A 91 29.59 12.08 -2.91
C LYS A 91 28.69 13.19 -2.39
N PHE A 92 28.52 13.32 -1.08
CA PHE A 92 27.64 14.32 -0.47
C PHE A 92 28.01 15.73 -0.93
N ASN A 93 29.31 16.05 -0.91
CA ASN A 93 29.83 17.36 -1.35
C ASN A 93 29.87 17.54 -2.88
N ASN A 94 29.64 16.48 -3.66
CA ASN A 94 29.49 16.57 -5.10
C ASN A 94 28.01 16.78 -5.44
N HIS A 95 27.62 18.05 -5.63
CA HIS A 95 26.22 18.42 -5.89
C HIS A 95 25.56 17.70 -7.08
N SER A 96 26.32 17.36 -8.13
CA SER A 96 25.76 16.62 -9.26
C SER A 96 25.49 15.16 -8.88
N ALA A 97 26.41 14.54 -8.14
CA ALA A 97 26.23 13.20 -7.60
C ALA A 97 25.08 13.15 -6.60
N PHE A 98 25.03 14.10 -5.67
CA PHE A 98 23.98 14.22 -4.67
C PHE A 98 22.60 14.38 -5.32
N PHE A 99 22.49 15.20 -6.38
CA PHE A 99 21.24 15.36 -7.11
C PHE A 99 20.78 14.08 -7.80
N GLU A 100 21.70 13.34 -8.45
CA GLU A 100 21.39 12.04 -9.05
C GLU A 100 20.92 11.01 -8.00
N ILE A 101 21.59 10.96 -6.84
CA ILE A 101 21.18 10.13 -5.70
C ILE A 101 19.78 10.53 -5.22
N ALA A 102 19.52 11.83 -5.04
CA ALA A 102 18.21 12.32 -4.63
C ALA A 102 17.10 11.91 -5.62
N LEU A 103 17.35 11.95 -6.93
CA LEU A 103 16.40 11.46 -7.93
C LEU A 103 16.12 9.95 -7.76
N HIS A 104 17.15 9.14 -7.51
CA HIS A 104 17.03 7.70 -7.29
C HIS A 104 16.19 7.38 -6.05
N GLU A 105 16.55 7.98 -4.92
CA GLU A 105 15.86 7.77 -3.64
C GLU A 105 14.40 8.24 -3.67
N ILE A 106 14.12 9.37 -4.31
CA ILE A 106 12.74 9.85 -4.48
C ILE A 106 11.94 8.87 -5.36
N GLY A 107 12.59 8.21 -6.33
CA GLY A 107 12.00 7.10 -7.08
C GLY A 107 11.52 5.96 -6.18
N HIS A 108 12.37 5.51 -5.25
CA HIS A 108 11.98 4.51 -4.26
C HIS A 108 10.88 4.99 -3.31
N ALA A 109 10.93 6.26 -2.89
CA ALA A 109 9.92 6.84 -2.01
C ALA A 109 8.52 6.85 -2.63
N VAL A 110 8.44 6.87 -3.97
CA VAL A 110 7.17 6.80 -4.72
C VAL A 110 6.88 5.41 -5.29
N GLY A 111 7.65 4.39 -4.90
CA GLY A 111 7.39 2.99 -5.23
C GLY A 111 8.02 2.47 -6.52
N LEU A 112 8.97 3.19 -7.13
CA LEU A 112 9.79 2.62 -8.20
C LEU A 112 10.80 1.63 -7.63
N GLY A 113 10.92 0.46 -8.28
CA GLY A 113 12.01 -0.49 -8.04
C GLY A 113 13.26 -0.14 -8.85
N HIS A 114 14.32 -0.92 -8.66
CA HIS A 114 15.52 -0.78 -9.49
C HIS A 114 15.25 -1.12 -10.95
N SER A 115 15.87 -0.37 -11.87
CA SER A 115 15.97 -0.71 -13.29
C SER A 115 17.18 -1.61 -13.54
N GLU A 116 17.12 -2.40 -14.60
CA GLU A 116 18.24 -3.19 -15.13
C GLU A 116 19.14 -2.38 -16.08
N SER A 117 18.68 -1.21 -16.56
CA SER A 117 19.41 -0.37 -17.53
C SER A 117 20.30 0.64 -16.82
N SER A 118 21.60 0.64 -17.13
CA SER A 118 22.57 1.59 -16.55
C SER A 118 22.33 3.05 -16.91
N GLN A 119 21.52 3.31 -17.94
CA GLN A 119 21.15 4.66 -18.37
C GLN A 119 20.02 5.26 -17.53
N ASP A 120 19.36 4.45 -16.71
CA ASP A 120 18.17 4.87 -15.97
C ASP A 120 18.58 5.47 -14.62
N VAL A 121 17.76 6.41 -14.13
CA VAL A 121 17.95 6.95 -12.78
C VAL A 121 17.77 5.84 -11.76
N MET A 122 16.80 4.94 -11.97
CA MET A 122 16.52 3.84 -11.06
C MET A 122 17.53 2.68 -11.15
N TYR A 123 18.63 2.79 -11.89
CA TYR A 123 19.66 1.74 -11.91
C TYR A 123 20.38 1.65 -10.55
N GLY A 124 20.35 0.48 -9.92
CA GLY A 124 20.90 0.29 -8.57
C GLY A 124 22.44 0.35 -8.45
N LYS A 125 23.18 0.55 -9.55
CA LYS A 125 24.66 0.62 -9.53
C LYS A 125 25.16 1.85 -10.29
N VAL A 126 25.51 2.91 -9.58
CA VAL A 126 26.04 4.11 -10.25
C VAL A 126 27.56 4.02 -10.42
N SER A 127 28.02 3.86 -11.67
CA SER A 127 29.45 3.90 -12.02
C SER A 127 29.97 5.31 -12.31
N ASN A 128 29.12 6.20 -12.83
CA ASN A 128 29.47 7.58 -13.21
C ASN A 128 28.42 8.58 -12.68
N TYR A 129 28.60 9.01 -11.43
CA TYR A 129 27.72 9.96 -10.77
C TYR A 129 27.72 11.33 -11.46
N GLY A 130 26.55 11.98 -11.47
CA GLY A 130 26.34 13.32 -12.00
C GLY A 130 26.05 13.37 -13.50
N SER A 131 25.89 12.20 -14.15
CA SER A 131 25.54 12.11 -15.56
C SER A 131 24.04 12.17 -15.80
N LYS A 132 23.23 11.83 -14.79
CA LYS A 132 21.76 11.82 -14.90
C LYS A 132 21.17 13.02 -14.19
N THR A 133 20.45 13.85 -14.96
CA THR A 133 19.81 15.07 -14.45
C THR A 133 18.28 15.03 -14.53
N THR A 134 17.71 13.96 -15.09
CA THR A 134 16.27 13.75 -15.23
C THR A 134 15.98 12.26 -15.38
N TYR A 135 14.74 11.85 -15.16
CA TYR A 135 14.30 10.46 -15.31
C TYR A 135 14.36 10.02 -16.78
N SER A 136 14.78 8.78 -17.01
CA SER A 136 14.79 8.20 -18.35
C SER A 136 13.37 7.97 -18.88
N ALA A 137 13.23 7.70 -20.18
CA ALA A 137 11.94 7.34 -20.76
C ALA A 137 11.34 6.09 -20.09
N ARG A 138 12.18 5.11 -19.73
CA ARG A 138 11.76 3.89 -19.04
C ARG A 138 11.29 4.17 -17.62
N ASP A 139 12.03 4.98 -16.86
CA ASP A 139 11.62 5.40 -15.51
C ASP A 139 10.23 6.07 -15.55
N ILE A 140 10.02 6.97 -16.53
CA ILE A 140 8.75 7.68 -16.74
C ILE A 140 7.62 6.72 -17.10
N GLU A 141 7.87 5.71 -17.94
CA GLU A 141 6.87 4.71 -18.32
C GLU A 141 6.49 3.81 -17.14
N THR A 142 7.46 3.33 -16.38
CA THR A 142 7.22 2.56 -15.15
C THR A 142 6.42 3.36 -14.13
N LEU A 143 6.79 4.63 -13.92
CA LEU A 143 6.03 5.55 -13.08
C LEU A 143 4.60 5.75 -13.59
N ALA A 144 4.43 5.90 -14.89
CA ALA A 144 3.12 6.03 -15.50
C ALA A 144 2.28 4.77 -15.29
N MET A 145 2.85 3.57 -15.40
CA MET A 145 2.13 2.31 -15.12
C MET A 145 1.67 2.25 -13.67
N LEU A 146 2.58 2.50 -12.73
CA LEU A 146 2.29 2.49 -11.28
C LEU A 146 1.12 3.43 -10.92
N TYR A 147 1.12 4.65 -11.47
CA TYR A 147 0.09 5.65 -11.19
C TYR A 147 -1.03 5.73 -12.24
N ARG A 148 -1.12 4.75 -13.16
CA ARG A 148 -2.31 4.51 -14.01
C ARG A 148 -3.14 3.37 -13.47
N TYR A 149 -2.54 2.47 -12.69
CA TYR A 149 -3.26 1.37 -12.06
C TYR A 149 -4.34 1.95 -11.12
N ARG A 150 -5.59 1.68 -11.48
CA ARG A 150 -6.73 1.86 -10.58
C ARG A 150 -7.11 0.46 -10.14
N PRO A 151 -6.92 0.14 -8.86
CA PRO A 151 -7.34 -1.16 -8.35
C PRO A 151 -8.84 -1.37 -8.56
N PRO A 152 -9.28 -2.62 -8.74
CA PRO A 152 -10.68 -3.01 -8.64
C PRO A 152 -11.34 -2.46 -7.36
N ALA A 153 -12.64 -2.17 -7.42
CA ALA A 153 -13.36 -1.57 -6.30
C ALA A 153 -13.36 -2.45 -5.04
N ASP A 154 -13.42 -3.76 -5.22
CA ASP A 154 -13.36 -4.77 -4.18
C ASP A 154 -11.99 -4.83 -3.47
N GLU A 155 -10.89 -4.60 -4.19
CA GLU A 155 -9.56 -4.45 -3.58
C GLU A 155 -9.49 -3.20 -2.70
N LEU A 156 -9.99 -2.06 -3.20
CA LEU A 156 -10.07 -0.81 -2.43
C LEU A 156 -10.85 -1.02 -1.13
N ASP A 157 -11.99 -1.72 -1.18
CA ASP A 157 -12.81 -2.05 -0.01
C ASP A 157 -12.08 -2.97 0.99
N MET A 158 -11.27 -3.93 0.52
CA MET A 158 -10.45 -4.77 1.40
C MET A 158 -9.40 -3.95 2.17
N ILE A 159 -8.80 -2.96 1.51
CA ILE A 159 -7.71 -2.18 2.08
C ILE A 159 -8.21 -1.19 3.09
N GLU A 160 -9.34 -0.55 2.80
CA GLU A 160 -10.01 0.30 3.77
C GLU A 160 -10.34 -0.48 5.03
N ARG A 161 -10.86 -1.70 4.90
CA ARG A 161 -11.09 -2.61 6.04
C ARG A 161 -9.82 -2.91 6.82
N HIS A 162 -8.71 -3.24 6.14
CA HIS A 162 -7.44 -3.53 6.83
C HIS A 162 -6.87 -2.30 7.56
N LYS A 163 -6.99 -1.11 6.96
CA LYS A 163 -6.56 0.15 7.59
C LYS A 163 -7.39 0.45 8.84
N ILE A 164 -8.70 0.28 8.75
CA ILE A 164 -9.65 0.39 9.86
C ILE A 164 -9.26 -0.59 10.98
N GLU A 165 -9.00 -1.85 10.65
CA GLU A 165 -8.57 -2.88 11.61
C GLU A 165 -7.28 -2.46 12.33
N LYS A 166 -6.25 -2.04 11.59
CA LYS A 166 -4.96 -1.59 12.13
C LYS A 166 -5.11 -0.36 13.02
N LEU A 167 -5.83 0.66 12.58
CA LEU A 167 -6.07 1.90 13.35
C LEU A 167 -6.90 1.64 14.61
N SER A 168 -7.83 0.70 14.54
CA SER A 168 -8.64 0.29 15.68
C SER A 168 -7.85 -0.55 16.70
N GLY A 169 -6.70 -1.11 16.30
CA GLY A 169 -5.97 -2.10 17.09
C GLY A 169 -6.84 -3.33 17.38
N GLY A 170 -7.64 -3.76 16.42
CA GLY A 170 -8.64 -4.83 16.56
C GLY A 170 -9.91 -4.44 17.34
N ASN A 171 -10.01 -3.20 17.85
CA ASN A 171 -11.20 -2.72 18.55
C ASN A 171 -11.88 -1.58 17.78
N VAL A 172 -12.74 -1.94 16.83
CA VAL A 172 -13.45 -1.00 15.94
C VAL A 172 -14.29 0.05 16.68
N GLU A 173 -14.65 -0.17 17.94
CA GLU A 173 -15.36 0.84 18.76
C GLU A 173 -14.53 2.13 18.96
N LYS A 174 -13.19 2.05 18.88
CA LYS A 174 -12.32 3.23 18.95
C LYS A 174 -12.49 4.19 17.77
N LEU A 175 -13.08 3.71 16.68
CA LEU A 175 -13.34 4.51 15.47
C LEU A 175 -14.68 5.25 15.56
N LYS A 176 -15.49 4.97 16.59
CA LYS A 176 -16.81 5.56 16.76
C LYS A 176 -16.71 7.07 16.99
N VAL A 177 -17.40 7.82 16.14
CA VAL A 177 -17.60 9.26 16.27
C VAL A 177 -19.08 9.56 16.26
N ASP A 178 -19.52 10.46 17.15
CA ASP A 178 -20.91 10.91 17.17
C ASP A 178 -21.17 11.94 16.06
N LEU A 179 -22.06 11.60 15.13
CA LEU A 179 -22.54 12.57 14.15
C LEU A 179 -23.39 13.67 14.81
N PRO A 180 -23.29 14.93 14.33
CA PRO A 180 -24.25 15.99 14.65
C PRO A 180 -25.68 15.53 14.36
N ALA A 181 -26.65 15.95 15.19
CA ALA A 181 -28.05 15.49 15.12
C ALA A 181 -28.66 15.54 13.70
N ALA A 182 -28.51 16.67 13.00
CA ALA A 182 -29.01 16.82 11.64
C ALA A 182 -28.41 15.81 10.65
N LYS A 183 -27.10 15.53 10.75
CA LYS A 183 -26.42 14.55 9.89
C LYS A 183 -26.79 13.13 10.25
N HIS A 184 -26.91 12.82 11.55
CA HIS A 184 -27.36 11.52 12.02
C HIS A 184 -28.77 11.21 11.50
N ASN A 185 -29.71 12.14 11.67
CA ASN A 185 -31.10 11.97 11.22
C ASN A 185 -31.19 11.83 9.70
N ALA A 186 -30.48 12.67 8.93
CA ALA A 186 -30.46 12.57 7.48
C ALA A 186 -29.84 11.26 6.98
N TYR A 187 -28.77 10.78 7.62
CA TYR A 187 -28.17 9.50 7.29
C TYR A 187 -29.08 8.32 7.66
N SER A 188 -29.74 8.40 8.80
CA SER A 188 -30.72 7.42 9.25
C SER A 188 -31.89 7.23 8.27
N ASP A 189 -32.43 8.34 7.75
CA ASP A 189 -33.50 8.30 6.73
C ASP A 189 -33.01 7.62 5.43
N LYS A 190 -31.78 7.91 4.98
CA LYS A 190 -31.15 7.23 3.83
C LYS A 190 -30.96 5.74 4.09
N LEU A 191 -30.49 5.38 5.28
CA LEU A 191 -30.21 4.02 5.69
C LEU A 191 -31.49 3.17 5.72
N ILE A 192 -32.54 3.68 6.36
CA ILE A 192 -33.87 3.03 6.41
C ILE A 192 -34.43 2.83 5.00
N SER A 193 -34.28 3.84 4.13
CA SER A 193 -34.74 3.76 2.75
C SER A 193 -34.00 2.67 1.96
N ALA A 194 -32.67 2.60 2.09
CA ALA A 194 -31.84 1.59 1.42
C ALA A 194 -32.17 0.16 1.88
N ILE A 195 -32.43 -0.03 3.18
CA ILE A 195 -32.85 -1.33 3.72
C ILE A 195 -34.22 -1.72 3.15
N LYS A 196 -35.19 -0.81 3.16
CA LYS A 196 -36.53 -1.08 2.60
C LYS A 196 -36.51 -1.39 1.11
N GLU A 197 -35.64 -0.73 0.34
CA GLU A 197 -35.50 -0.95 -1.10
C GLU A 197 -34.88 -2.31 -1.43
N LYS A 198 -33.85 -2.73 -0.67
CA LYS A 198 -33.15 -4.00 -0.90
C LYS A 198 -33.85 -5.21 -0.30
N LEU A 199 -34.78 -5.00 0.63
CA LEU A 199 -35.60 -6.08 1.14
C LEU A 199 -36.67 -6.48 0.09
N PRO A 200 -36.74 -7.75 -0.33
CA PRO A 200 -37.75 -8.20 -1.26
C PRO A 200 -39.14 -7.90 -0.68
N GLY A 201 -40.02 -7.27 -1.48
CA GLY A 201 -41.29 -6.66 -1.08
C GLY A 201 -42.35 -7.57 -0.43
N SER A 202 -42.00 -8.80 -0.09
CA SER A 202 -42.79 -9.73 0.70
C SER A 202 -41.94 -10.31 1.83
N GLY A 203 -42.03 -9.70 3.01
CA GLY A 203 -41.91 -10.48 4.23
C GLY A 203 -40.59 -10.36 4.99
N PHE A 204 -40.41 -9.21 5.64
CA PHE A 204 -39.83 -9.25 6.98
C PHE A 204 -40.79 -9.95 8.00
N GLY A 205 -42.05 -10.22 7.61
CA GLY A 205 -43.11 -10.76 8.49
C GLY A 205 -44.00 -11.87 7.94
N SER A 206 -43.68 -12.58 6.84
CA SER A 206 -44.55 -13.67 6.34
C SER A 206 -44.22 -15.06 6.90
N GLY A 207 -43.14 -15.20 7.67
CA GLY A 207 -42.82 -16.44 8.38
C GLY A 207 -43.70 -16.61 9.62
N SER A 208 -44.90 -17.17 9.44
CA SER A 208 -45.82 -17.67 10.47
C SER A 208 -45.90 -16.83 11.75
N ALA A 209 -46.48 -15.64 11.63
CA ALA A 209 -46.91 -14.77 12.73
C ALA A 209 -48.10 -15.38 13.51
N THR A 210 -47.97 -16.59 14.04
CA THR A 210 -48.97 -17.16 14.97
C THR A 210 -48.60 -16.94 16.43
N ASP A 211 -47.41 -16.41 16.71
CA ASP A 211 -46.96 -16.05 18.07
C ASP A 211 -46.67 -14.54 18.15
N THR A 212 -47.71 -13.75 17.90
CA THR A 212 -47.69 -12.28 17.78
C THR A 212 -47.65 -11.58 19.14
N THR A 213 -46.69 -11.93 19.99
CA THR A 213 -46.46 -11.14 21.20
C THR A 213 -45.68 -9.86 20.86
N GLY A 214 -46.21 -8.99 19.99
CA GLY A 214 -45.86 -7.57 19.78
C GLY A 214 -44.40 -7.10 19.86
N GLY A 215 -43.43 -7.99 19.66
CA GLY A 215 -42.04 -7.74 19.97
C GLY A 215 -41.39 -6.80 18.97
N THR A 216 -40.58 -5.87 19.45
CA THR A 216 -39.72 -5.03 18.61
C THR A 216 -38.28 -5.44 18.79
N CYS A 217 -37.51 -5.52 17.71
CA CYS A 217 -36.08 -5.80 17.74
C CYS A 217 -35.29 -4.52 17.42
N THR A 218 -34.29 -4.17 18.22
CA THR A 218 -33.38 -3.06 17.90
C THR A 218 -32.02 -3.62 17.51
N VAL A 219 -31.62 -3.40 16.26
CA VAL A 219 -30.31 -3.74 15.73
C VAL A 219 -29.40 -2.52 15.83
N LYS A 220 -28.21 -2.72 16.34
CA LYS A 220 -27.15 -1.72 16.43
C LYS A 220 -26.10 -2.02 15.36
N VAL A 221 -25.74 -1.02 14.56
CA VAL A 221 -24.72 -1.15 13.51
C VAL A 221 -23.68 -0.05 13.61
N LEU A 222 -22.42 -0.40 13.43
CA LEU A 222 -21.30 0.52 13.30
C LEU A 222 -20.92 0.55 11.83
N VAL A 223 -21.05 1.72 11.21
CA VAL A 223 -20.89 1.91 9.76
C VAL A 223 -19.79 2.92 9.51
N ASP A 224 -18.87 2.60 8.60
CA ASP A 224 -17.81 3.53 8.21
C ASP A 224 -18.29 4.58 7.19
N ARG A 225 -17.37 5.41 6.70
CA ARG A 225 -17.67 6.43 5.69
C ARG A 225 -18.23 5.86 4.38
N THR A 226 -17.79 4.66 3.97
CA THR A 226 -18.19 4.07 2.68
C THR A 226 -19.54 3.37 2.75
N GLY A 227 -20.11 3.25 3.95
CA GLY A 227 -21.35 2.51 4.18
C GLY A 227 -21.11 1.04 4.47
N ALA A 228 -19.85 0.62 4.66
CA ALA A 228 -19.54 -0.74 5.05
C ALA A 228 -19.86 -0.96 6.54
N ILE A 229 -20.49 -2.10 6.84
CA ILE A 229 -20.83 -2.49 8.20
C ILE A 229 -19.56 -3.07 8.86
N LEU A 230 -18.98 -2.34 9.81
CA LEU A 230 -17.82 -2.78 10.58
C LEU A 230 -18.19 -3.74 11.71
N LYS A 231 -19.37 -3.52 12.31
CA LYS A 231 -19.92 -4.32 13.41
C LYS A 231 -21.43 -4.23 13.44
N GLN A 232 -22.10 -5.32 13.81
CA GLN A 232 -23.54 -5.32 14.04
C GLN A 232 -23.91 -6.23 15.22
N GLY A 233 -25.03 -5.96 15.86
CA GLY A 233 -25.56 -6.80 16.94
C GLY A 233 -26.98 -6.42 17.35
N ILE A 234 -27.64 -7.31 18.09
CA ILE A 234 -28.96 -7.06 18.67
C ILE A 234 -28.76 -6.27 19.97
N LEU A 235 -29.28 -5.05 20.01
CA LEU A 235 -29.28 -4.21 21.21
C LEU A 235 -30.48 -4.51 22.10
N GLN A 236 -31.65 -4.76 21.50
CA GLN A 236 -32.88 -5.15 22.19
C GLN A 236 -33.54 -6.30 21.43
N SER A 237 -33.67 -7.45 22.08
CA SER A 237 -34.36 -8.62 21.53
C SER A 237 -35.87 -8.43 21.51
N SER A 238 -36.53 -8.98 20.50
CA SER A 238 -37.99 -9.09 20.43
C SER A 238 -38.57 -10.18 21.34
N GLY A 239 -37.73 -11.05 21.91
CA GLY A 239 -38.13 -12.31 22.54
C GLY A 239 -38.29 -13.47 21.56
N ASN A 240 -38.18 -13.23 20.25
CA ASN A 240 -38.18 -14.24 19.20
C ASN A 240 -36.83 -14.21 18.45
N SER A 241 -36.02 -15.26 18.65
CA SER A 241 -34.67 -15.33 18.08
C SER A 241 -34.66 -15.38 16.55
N SER A 242 -35.67 -15.97 15.91
CA SER A 242 -35.79 -15.99 14.45
C SER A 242 -36.09 -14.59 13.90
N PHE A 243 -36.94 -13.82 14.57
CA PHE A 243 -37.21 -12.43 14.20
C PHE A 243 -35.96 -11.55 14.38
N ASP A 244 -35.23 -11.72 15.49
CA ASP A 244 -34.01 -10.96 15.75
C ASP A 244 -32.92 -11.24 14.71
N GLU A 245 -32.70 -12.52 14.37
CA GLU A 245 -31.70 -12.88 13.35
C GLU A 245 -32.13 -12.39 11.96
N ASN A 246 -33.43 -12.44 11.64
CA ASN A 246 -33.96 -11.82 10.43
C ASN A 246 -33.66 -10.31 10.39
N ALA A 247 -33.80 -9.59 11.51
CA ALA A 247 -33.53 -8.15 11.60
C ALA A 247 -32.08 -7.83 11.30
N LYS A 248 -31.18 -8.60 11.90
CA LYS A 248 -29.75 -8.50 11.64
C LYS A 248 -29.39 -8.84 10.19
N ASN A 249 -30.00 -9.89 9.63
CA ASN A 249 -29.80 -10.29 8.23
C ASN A 249 -30.31 -9.23 7.25
N ALA A 250 -31.45 -8.59 7.52
CA ALA A 250 -31.95 -7.49 6.71
C ALA A 250 -30.96 -6.34 6.57
N VAL A 251 -30.30 -5.96 7.66
CA VAL A 251 -29.25 -4.93 7.61
C VAL A 251 -28.03 -5.41 6.83
N SER A 252 -27.67 -6.69 6.97
CA SER A 252 -26.54 -7.31 6.24
C SER A 252 -26.78 -7.36 4.74
N TYR A 253 -27.98 -7.76 4.31
CA TYR A 253 -28.39 -7.79 2.90
C TYR A 253 -28.44 -6.40 2.27
N ALA A 254 -28.68 -5.38 3.08
CA ALA A 254 -28.67 -4.00 2.61
C ALA A 254 -27.26 -3.45 2.34
N SER A 255 -26.19 -4.16 2.75
CA SER A 255 -24.80 -3.76 2.52
C SER A 255 -24.42 -3.78 1.02
N PRO A 256 -23.56 -2.86 0.52
CA PRO A 256 -23.09 -1.67 1.23
C PRO A 256 -24.24 -0.68 1.44
N LEU A 257 -24.23 -0.04 2.61
CA LEU A 257 -25.18 1.00 2.98
C LEU A 257 -24.82 2.32 2.29
N PRO A 258 -25.68 3.35 2.30
CA PRO A 258 -25.34 4.65 1.72
C PRO A 258 -24.08 5.26 2.35
N LEU A 259 -23.41 6.15 1.61
CA LEU A 259 -22.26 6.89 2.12
C LEU A 259 -22.63 7.78 3.32
N VAL A 260 -21.76 7.83 4.33
CA VAL A 260 -21.95 8.69 5.50
C VAL A 260 -21.31 10.06 5.26
N ASP A 261 -22.14 11.07 5.04
CA ASP A 261 -21.66 12.44 4.82
C ASP A 261 -21.03 13.04 6.09
N GLY A 262 -19.76 13.40 6.01
CA GLY A 262 -19.05 14.14 7.06
C GLY A 262 -18.23 13.31 8.03
N LEU A 263 -18.15 11.99 7.86
CA LEU A 263 -17.10 11.18 8.49
C LEU A 263 -15.76 11.35 7.76
N ARG A 264 -14.66 11.35 8.50
CA ARG A 264 -13.30 11.27 7.94
C ARG A 264 -12.95 9.82 7.60
N MET A 265 -11.85 9.65 6.88
CA MET A 265 -11.28 8.32 6.66
C MET A 265 -10.83 7.74 8.01
N ALA A 266 -11.25 6.51 8.31
CA ALA A 266 -11.11 5.81 9.61
C ALA A 266 -12.00 6.30 10.77
N GLU A 267 -13.08 7.04 10.48
CA GLU A 267 -14.15 7.25 11.45
C GLU A 267 -15.36 6.37 11.08
N ALA A 268 -16.10 5.94 12.09
CA ALA A 268 -17.33 5.19 11.95
C ALA A 268 -18.42 5.84 12.79
N THR A 269 -19.67 5.74 12.35
CA THR A 269 -20.83 6.17 13.14
C THR A 269 -21.63 4.95 13.56
N GLU A 270 -22.14 5.01 14.78
CA GLU A 270 -23.07 4.02 15.28
C GLU A 270 -24.50 4.45 14.95
N MET A 271 -25.30 3.51 14.43
CA MET A 271 -26.72 3.69 14.14
C MET A 271 -27.53 2.63 14.87
N GLN A 272 -28.77 2.96 15.22
CA GLN A 272 -29.73 2.03 15.80
C GLN A 272 -30.96 1.96 14.89
N LEU A 273 -31.42 0.73 14.63
CA LEU A 273 -32.55 0.45 13.75
C LEU A 273 -33.51 -0.44 14.51
N LYS A 274 -34.71 0.08 14.79
CA LYS A 274 -35.78 -0.63 15.46
C LYS A 274 -36.74 -1.20 14.43
N PHE A 275 -36.83 -2.52 14.40
CA PHE A 275 -37.72 -3.33 13.57
C PHE A 275 -38.98 -3.66 14.37
N GLY A 276 -40.13 -3.28 13.83
CA GLY A 276 -41.45 -3.68 14.34
C GLY A 276 -41.91 -5.00 13.74
N SER A 277 -42.76 -5.73 14.46
CA SER A 277 -43.37 -6.98 13.97
C SER A 277 -44.26 -6.78 12.74
N ASP A 278 -44.69 -5.54 12.48
CA ASP A 278 -45.39 -5.09 11.27
C ASP A 278 -44.45 -4.83 10.07
N GLY A 279 -43.15 -5.07 10.23
CA GLY A 279 -42.14 -4.79 9.20
C GLY A 279 -41.72 -3.32 9.13
N SER A 280 -42.19 -2.47 10.07
CA SER A 280 -41.71 -1.10 10.17
C SER A 280 -40.24 -1.07 10.60
N ILE A 281 -39.50 -0.10 10.07
CA ILE A 281 -38.11 0.17 10.46
C ILE A 281 -38.05 1.65 10.81
N VAL A 282 -37.68 1.95 12.06
CA VAL A 282 -37.54 3.31 12.60
C VAL A 282 -36.21 3.44 13.32
N ASP A 283 -35.68 4.65 13.39
CA ASP A 283 -34.49 4.94 14.21
C ASP A 283 -34.91 5.42 15.60
N PRO A 284 -34.72 4.60 16.65
CA PRO A 284 -35.08 4.99 18.02
C PRO A 284 -34.13 6.05 18.58
N ALA A 285 -32.95 6.22 18.01
CA ALA A 285 -31.92 7.16 18.44
C ALA A 285 -31.97 8.48 17.65
N ARG A 286 -33.09 8.75 16.94
CA ARG A 286 -33.28 10.02 16.21
C ARG A 286 -33.09 11.18 17.19
N LYS A 287 -31.99 11.90 17.04
CA LYS A 287 -31.62 12.98 17.97
C LYS A 287 -32.60 14.12 17.74
N GLN A 288 -33.30 14.53 18.80
CA GLN A 288 -34.13 15.74 18.72
C GLN A 288 -33.22 16.90 18.29
N GLU A 289 -33.58 17.56 17.20
CA GLU A 289 -32.94 18.82 16.86
C GLU A 289 -33.28 19.76 18.01
N THR A 290 -32.27 20.13 18.80
CA THR A 290 -32.42 21.22 19.76
C THR A 290 -32.88 22.39 18.90
N PRO A 291 -34.10 22.93 19.09
CA PRO A 291 -34.56 24.06 18.29
C PRO A 291 -33.45 25.08 18.37
N ALA A 292 -32.87 25.46 17.23
CA ALA A 292 -31.85 26.49 17.20
C ALA A 292 -32.48 27.66 17.96
N LEU A 293 -31.98 27.93 19.17
CA LEU A 293 -32.48 29.02 19.98
C LEU A 293 -32.39 30.20 19.04
N ILE A 294 -33.54 30.70 18.57
CA ILE A 294 -33.58 31.85 17.70
C ILE A 294 -33.08 32.96 18.61
N ALA A 295 -31.76 33.14 18.62
CA ALA A 295 -31.12 34.26 19.24
C ALA A 295 -31.71 35.44 18.49
N ALA A 296 -32.74 36.05 19.10
CA ALA A 296 -33.34 37.26 18.63
C ALA A 296 -32.17 38.19 18.34
N LYS A 297 -31.93 38.47 17.05
CA LYS A 297 -30.95 39.47 16.66
C LYS A 297 -31.28 40.71 17.50
N PRO A 298 -30.37 41.24 18.33
CA PRO A 298 -30.63 42.51 18.99
C PRO A 298 -30.90 43.51 17.88
N VAL A 299 -32.12 44.05 17.88
CA VAL A 299 -32.52 45.17 17.04
C VAL A 299 -31.68 46.35 17.54
N PHE A 300 -30.51 46.55 16.93
CA PHE A 300 -29.76 47.78 17.12
C PHE A 300 -30.57 48.89 16.46
N ALA A 301 -31.18 49.74 17.30
CA ALA A 301 -31.74 51.01 16.88
C ALA A 301 -30.64 51.82 16.17
N SER A 302 -30.88 52.18 14.91
CA SER A 302 -30.06 53.12 14.18
C SER A 302 -30.12 54.50 14.85
N PRO A 303 -28.99 55.17 15.13
CA PRO A 303 -29.00 56.59 15.36
C PRO A 303 -29.09 57.35 14.02
N LEU A 304 -29.86 58.43 14.08
CA LEU A 304 -30.07 59.42 13.02
C LEU A 304 -28.75 60.03 12.49
N THR A 305 -28.73 60.19 11.17
CA THR A 305 -28.36 61.39 10.40
C THR A 305 -27.17 62.23 10.89
N GLN A 306 -26.10 62.27 10.08
CA GLN A 306 -25.46 63.52 9.66
C GLN A 306 -24.88 63.36 8.25
N ALA A 307 -25.15 64.35 7.40
CA ALA A 307 -24.80 64.46 5.98
C ALA A 307 -23.49 65.29 5.82
N PRO A 308 -22.95 65.54 4.61
CA PRO A 308 -21.55 65.23 4.29
C PRO A 308 -20.66 66.47 4.10
N GLU A 309 -19.35 66.27 4.17
CA GLU A 309 -18.34 67.24 3.71
C GLU A 309 -17.56 66.67 2.52
N ALA A 310 -17.40 67.51 1.50
CA ALA A 310 -16.95 67.18 0.15
C ALA A 310 -15.47 67.52 -0.06
N VAL A 311 -14.71 66.68 -0.78
CA VAL A 311 -13.39 67.02 -1.37
C VAL A 311 -13.16 66.15 -2.65
N PRO A 312 -12.46 66.65 -3.70
CA PRO A 312 -12.83 66.40 -5.08
C PRO A 312 -11.99 65.36 -5.83
N THR A 313 -12.55 64.97 -6.98
CA THR A 313 -12.00 64.14 -8.05
C THR A 313 -10.87 64.83 -8.82
N PRO A 314 -9.91 64.07 -9.38
CA PRO A 314 -9.33 64.44 -10.66
C PRO A 314 -9.60 63.36 -11.72
N THR A 315 -10.23 63.83 -12.79
CA THR A 315 -10.37 63.24 -14.13
C THR A 315 -9.04 62.79 -14.76
N LYS A 316 -9.03 61.62 -15.40
CA LYS A 316 -8.20 61.41 -16.61
C LYS A 316 -8.76 60.35 -17.57
N LYS A 317 -9.35 60.87 -18.65
CA LYS A 317 -9.37 60.48 -20.07
C LYS A 317 -8.88 59.07 -20.48
N ALA A 318 -9.77 58.41 -21.23
CA ALA A 318 -9.51 57.30 -22.16
C ALA A 318 -8.52 57.66 -23.29
N PRO A 319 -8.04 56.67 -24.05
CA PRO A 319 -8.68 56.47 -25.35
C PRO A 319 -8.96 55.02 -25.74
N ALA A 320 -9.92 54.90 -26.65
CA ALA A 320 -10.40 53.69 -27.29
C ALA A 320 -9.36 53.03 -28.21
N ALA A 321 -9.36 51.70 -28.25
CA ALA A 321 -8.86 50.93 -29.38
C ALA A 321 -9.77 49.72 -29.59
N SER A 322 -10.37 49.70 -30.77
CA SER A 322 -11.18 48.64 -31.36
C SER A 322 -10.25 47.59 -31.98
N SER A 323 -10.51 46.31 -31.71
CA SER A 323 -10.00 45.22 -32.55
C SER A 323 -10.89 43.98 -32.41
N GLN A 324 -11.59 43.65 -33.50
CA GLN A 324 -12.25 42.36 -33.75
C GLN A 324 -11.24 41.21 -33.70
N PRO A 325 -11.62 40.01 -33.22
CA PRO A 325 -10.86 38.79 -33.45
C PRO A 325 -11.22 38.17 -34.82
N PRO A 326 -10.25 37.65 -35.59
CA PRO A 326 -10.54 36.88 -36.78
C PRO A 326 -10.97 35.44 -36.43
N ALA A 327 -11.88 34.91 -37.24
CA ALA A 327 -12.37 33.55 -37.20
C ALA A 327 -11.24 32.54 -37.48
N LEU A 328 -11.11 31.52 -36.62
CA LEU A 328 -10.28 30.35 -36.88
C LEU A 328 -11.09 29.32 -37.67
N SER A 329 -10.60 29.00 -38.86
CA SER A 329 -11.02 27.90 -39.73
C SER A 329 -10.48 26.56 -39.22
N SER A 330 -11.37 25.58 -39.10
CA SER A 330 -11.06 24.16 -38.87
C SER A 330 -10.40 23.52 -40.10
N PRO A 331 -9.51 22.53 -39.91
CA PRO A 331 -9.34 21.46 -40.89
C PRO A 331 -9.76 20.11 -40.31
N THR A 332 -10.63 19.47 -41.09
CA THR A 332 -11.00 18.06 -41.11
C THR A 332 -9.87 17.25 -41.76
N GLU A 333 -9.51 16.09 -41.19
CA GLU A 333 -9.05 14.84 -41.83
C GLU A 333 -8.33 13.99 -40.74
N SER A 334 -8.84 12.84 -40.29
CA SER A 334 -9.07 11.56 -40.99
C SER A 334 -7.78 10.84 -41.41
N SER A 335 -7.21 10.04 -40.49
CA SER A 335 -6.53 8.79 -40.84
C SER A 335 -6.31 7.92 -39.59
N SER A 336 -7.02 6.79 -39.52
CA SER A 336 -6.79 5.71 -38.55
C SER A 336 -5.57 4.86 -38.96
N PRO A 337 -4.69 4.44 -38.03
CA PRO A 337 -3.84 3.28 -38.23
C PRO A 337 -4.42 2.02 -37.54
N PRO A 338 -4.03 0.82 -38.03
CA PRO A 338 -4.71 -0.43 -37.70
C PRO A 338 -4.38 -0.96 -36.31
N ALA A 339 -5.33 -1.69 -35.75
CA ALA A 339 -5.23 -2.40 -34.48
C ALA A 339 -4.07 -3.42 -34.50
N SER A 340 -3.03 -3.15 -33.70
CA SER A 340 -2.06 -4.18 -33.32
C SER A 340 -2.59 -4.93 -32.10
N SER A 341 -2.68 -6.25 -32.24
CA SER A 341 -3.06 -7.21 -31.21
C SER A 341 -2.14 -7.13 -29.99
N LEU A 342 -2.67 -6.65 -28.87
CA LEU A 342 -2.01 -6.74 -27.56
C LEU A 342 -2.15 -8.18 -27.04
N THR A 343 -1.07 -8.94 -27.17
CA THR A 343 -0.84 -10.15 -26.37
C THR A 343 -0.75 -9.73 -24.91
N GLN A 344 -1.67 -10.23 -24.08
CA GLN A 344 -1.62 -10.08 -22.62
C GLN A 344 -0.35 -10.75 -22.09
N MET A 345 0.66 -9.96 -21.74
CA MET A 345 1.79 -10.40 -20.92
C MET A 345 1.41 -10.24 -19.46
N ASN A 346 1.21 -11.37 -18.78
CA ASN A 346 1.11 -11.45 -17.33
C ASN A 346 2.51 -11.29 -16.73
N TYR A 347 2.85 -10.10 -16.26
CA TYR A 347 3.95 -9.89 -15.32
C TYR A 347 3.64 -8.71 -14.42
N PHE A 348 3.44 -8.97 -13.12
CA PHE A 348 3.92 -8.15 -12.00
C PHE A 348 3.72 -8.97 -10.71
N THR A 349 4.76 -9.69 -10.29
CA THR A 349 4.90 -10.13 -8.89
C THR A 349 5.61 -9.01 -8.13
N ASN A 350 5.06 -8.65 -6.97
CA ASN A 350 5.52 -7.59 -6.09
C ASN A 350 7.05 -7.63 -5.85
N ALA A 351 7.74 -6.57 -6.22
CA ALA A 351 9.11 -6.32 -5.76
C ALA A 351 9.04 -5.86 -4.30
N HIS A 352 9.45 -6.71 -3.35
CA HIS A 352 9.66 -6.32 -1.95
C HIS A 352 11.01 -5.63 -1.81
N LEU A 353 11.00 -4.42 -1.26
CA LEU A 353 12.18 -3.68 -0.81
C LEU A 353 12.49 -4.03 0.65
N ASP A 354 13.75 -4.34 0.90
CA ASP A 354 14.35 -4.67 2.20
C ASP A 354 14.13 -3.57 3.25
N THR A 355 13.80 -3.96 4.49
CA THR A 355 13.86 -3.09 5.67
C THR A 355 14.05 -3.93 6.93
N ASP A 356 15.31 -4.10 7.36
CA ASP A 356 15.66 -4.74 8.64
C ASP A 356 15.67 -3.72 9.79
N MET A 357 14.90 -4.00 10.86
CA MET A 357 14.98 -3.30 12.14
C MET A 357 15.58 -4.23 13.22
N PHE A 358 16.70 -3.83 13.83
CA PHE A 358 17.23 -4.47 15.05
C PHE A 358 17.14 -3.56 16.28
N LYS A 359 16.69 -4.16 17.39
CA LYS A 359 16.72 -3.62 18.76
C LYS A 359 18.13 -3.74 19.35
N VAL A 360 18.44 -2.76 20.21
CA VAL A 360 19.67 -2.59 20.98
C VAL A 360 19.66 -3.49 22.23
N VAL A 361 20.73 -4.25 22.46
CA VAL A 361 21.09 -4.87 23.76
C VAL A 361 22.60 -4.66 23.97
N PRO A 362 23.06 -4.27 25.17
CA PRO A 362 24.47 -3.89 25.40
C PRO A 362 25.37 -5.13 25.58
N GLN A 363 26.56 -5.10 24.98
CA GLN A 363 27.56 -6.16 25.10
C GLN A 363 28.68 -5.72 26.05
N THR A 364 28.90 -6.51 27.09
CA THR A 364 30.02 -6.41 28.03
C THR A 364 31.29 -7.05 27.46
N ALA A 365 32.40 -6.32 27.59
CA ALA A 365 33.81 -6.71 27.71
C ALA A 365 34.36 -7.93 26.92
N GLN A 366 35.29 -7.61 26.03
CA GLN A 366 36.26 -8.52 25.39
C GLN A 366 37.30 -9.04 26.39
N THR A 367 37.79 -10.26 26.14
CA THR A 367 39.13 -10.69 26.52
C THR A 367 39.81 -11.29 25.29
N ASP A 368 41.05 -10.84 25.07
CA ASP A 368 42.03 -11.29 24.08
C ASP A 368 42.19 -12.81 24.00
N GLN A 369 42.55 -13.34 22.81
CA GLN A 369 43.81 -14.07 22.61
C GLN A 369 44.16 -14.20 21.10
N SER A 370 45.46 -14.05 20.86
CA SER A 370 46.22 -14.05 19.60
C SER A 370 46.58 -15.46 19.08
N PHE A 371 47.43 -15.49 18.03
CA PHE A 371 48.03 -16.62 17.29
C PHE A 371 47.23 -17.02 16.03
N GLY A 372 47.82 -17.20 14.84
CA GLY A 372 49.21 -17.24 14.40
C GLY A 372 49.25 -17.44 12.87
N THR A 373 50.44 -17.28 12.31
CA THR A 373 50.81 -17.10 10.90
C THR A 373 50.71 -18.34 9.99
N ALA A 374 50.45 -18.05 8.71
CA ALA A 374 51.00 -18.62 7.46
C ALA A 374 51.06 -20.15 7.26
N ASP A 375 50.47 -20.62 6.15
CA ASP A 375 51.24 -21.42 5.18
C ASP A 375 50.58 -21.50 3.79
N THR A 376 51.47 -21.58 2.80
CA THR A 376 51.26 -21.44 1.35
C THR A 376 51.47 -22.79 0.68
N VAL A 377 50.51 -23.36 -0.05
CA VAL A 377 50.74 -24.54 -0.94
C VAL A 377 49.79 -24.50 -2.16
N PRO A 378 50.23 -24.93 -3.37
CA PRO A 378 49.83 -24.32 -4.63
C PRO A 378 48.78 -25.10 -5.45
N SER A 379 48.21 -24.39 -6.43
CA SER A 379 47.33 -24.89 -7.49
C SER A 379 48.02 -25.88 -8.45
N PRO A 380 47.30 -26.87 -9.00
CA PRO A 380 47.76 -27.60 -10.17
C PRO A 380 47.09 -27.10 -11.47
N ASN A 381 47.94 -26.97 -12.48
CA ASN A 381 47.66 -26.74 -13.90
C ASN A 381 46.65 -27.75 -14.48
N ILE A 382 45.65 -27.24 -15.21
CA ILE A 382 44.83 -28.03 -16.13
C ILE A 382 45.41 -27.89 -17.54
N ARG A 383 45.94 -29.00 -18.08
CA ARG A 383 46.26 -29.14 -19.51
C ARG A 383 45.04 -29.64 -20.28
N THR A 384 44.78 -28.97 -21.39
CA THR A 384 43.86 -29.32 -22.48
C THR A 384 44.37 -30.48 -23.33
N SER A 385 43.51 -31.46 -23.65
CA SER A 385 43.63 -32.29 -24.87
C SER A 385 42.32 -33.02 -25.21
N SER A 386 41.75 -32.65 -26.37
CA SER A 386 41.14 -33.49 -27.42
C SER A 386 40.17 -34.64 -27.07
N SER A 387 38.91 -34.46 -27.49
CA SER A 387 38.01 -35.51 -28.04
C SER A 387 38.61 -36.11 -29.34
N PRO A 388 38.21 -37.31 -29.86
CA PRO A 388 36.83 -37.83 -29.88
C PRO A 388 36.65 -39.35 -29.71
N ALA A 389 35.47 -39.80 -29.26
CA ALA A 389 34.80 -41.03 -29.72
C ALA A 389 33.46 -41.22 -29.00
N ALA A 390 32.42 -41.54 -29.77
CA ALA A 390 31.10 -41.91 -29.29
C ALA A 390 31.15 -43.21 -28.47
N ALA A 391 30.80 -43.11 -27.19
CA ALA A 391 30.52 -44.24 -26.30
C ALA A 391 29.26 -43.90 -25.49
N GLY A 392 28.41 -44.91 -25.29
CA GLY A 392 27.02 -44.78 -24.84
C GLY A 392 26.84 -43.92 -23.58
N VAL A 393 25.72 -43.20 -23.56
CA VAL A 393 25.22 -42.45 -22.40
C VAL A 393 25.18 -43.40 -21.20
N PRO A 394 26.02 -43.21 -20.16
CA PRO A 394 25.90 -44.00 -18.95
C PRO A 394 24.55 -43.68 -18.31
N ALA A 395 23.78 -44.73 -18.00
CA ALA A 395 22.53 -44.61 -17.27
C ALA A 395 22.76 -43.72 -16.03
N ALA A 396 21.97 -42.65 -15.93
CA ALA A 396 22.03 -41.71 -14.81
C ALA A 396 22.04 -42.50 -13.51
N SER A 397 23.12 -42.37 -12.73
CA SER A 397 23.20 -42.93 -11.38
C SER A 397 21.94 -42.51 -10.63
N SER A 398 21.14 -43.47 -10.18
CA SER A 398 19.91 -43.24 -9.44
C SER A 398 20.22 -42.43 -8.18
N GLY A 399 20.13 -41.10 -8.27
CA GLY A 399 20.23 -40.24 -7.11
C GLY A 399 19.18 -40.69 -6.10
N SER A 400 19.58 -40.90 -4.85
CA SER A 400 18.64 -41.25 -3.78
C SER A 400 17.55 -40.17 -3.71
N LEU A 401 16.30 -40.59 -3.45
CA LEU A 401 15.16 -39.68 -3.25
C LEU A 401 15.45 -38.62 -2.18
N ASP A 402 16.25 -38.97 -1.17
CA ASP A 402 16.66 -38.05 -0.11
C ASP A 402 17.55 -36.93 -0.65
N SER A 403 18.52 -37.26 -1.50
CA SER A 403 19.42 -36.28 -2.12
C SER A 403 18.67 -35.29 -3.02
N TRP A 404 17.64 -35.79 -3.72
CA TRP A 404 16.75 -34.97 -4.52
C TRP A 404 15.91 -34.04 -3.62
N THR A 405 15.31 -34.58 -2.56
CA THR A 405 14.50 -33.81 -1.60
C THR A 405 15.31 -32.69 -0.96
N THR A 406 16.53 -32.96 -0.50
CA THR A 406 17.43 -31.95 0.05
C THR A 406 17.76 -30.86 -0.97
N LYS A 407 17.98 -31.23 -2.23
CA LYS A 407 18.27 -30.26 -3.30
C LYS A 407 17.07 -29.35 -3.56
N VAL A 408 15.86 -29.91 -3.60
CA VAL A 408 14.60 -29.16 -3.73
C VAL A 408 14.43 -28.19 -2.56
N GLN A 409 14.53 -28.67 -1.32
CA GLN A 409 14.40 -27.83 -0.12
C GLN A 409 15.45 -26.71 -0.06
N ARG A 410 16.68 -26.96 -0.54
CA ARG A 410 17.73 -25.94 -0.59
C ARG A 410 17.39 -24.85 -1.60
N LEU A 411 16.91 -25.22 -2.79
CA LEU A 411 16.50 -24.24 -3.81
C LEU A 411 15.30 -23.44 -3.32
N ALA A 412 14.27 -24.09 -2.78
CA ALA A 412 13.08 -23.44 -2.24
C ALA A 412 13.39 -22.45 -1.10
N ARG A 413 14.57 -22.53 -0.47
CA ARG A 413 15.04 -21.64 0.60
C ARG A 413 16.09 -20.62 0.17
N ALA A 414 16.61 -20.70 -1.05
CA ALA A 414 17.83 -19.98 -1.45
C ALA A 414 17.73 -18.46 -1.25
N ASP A 415 16.53 -17.90 -1.43
CA ASP A 415 16.28 -16.45 -1.28
C ASP A 415 15.40 -16.10 -0.08
N PHE A 416 14.94 -17.09 0.70
CA PHE A 416 14.05 -16.81 1.84
C PHE A 416 14.78 -16.26 3.06
N ASN A 417 16.10 -16.45 3.14
CA ASN A 417 16.91 -15.93 4.26
C ASN A 417 16.91 -14.40 4.35
N ARG A 418 16.41 -13.69 3.33
CA ARG A 418 16.19 -12.23 3.38
C ARG A 418 15.04 -11.83 4.29
N TYR A 419 14.12 -12.74 4.61
CA TYR A 419 13.03 -12.47 5.53
C TYR A 419 13.50 -12.70 6.97
N ALA A 420 13.49 -11.64 7.77
CA ALA A 420 13.76 -11.74 9.21
C ALA A 420 12.61 -12.48 9.91
N LEU A 421 12.73 -13.80 10.01
CA LEU A 421 11.83 -14.60 10.84
C LEU A 421 12.04 -14.23 12.32
N PRO A 422 10.97 -13.99 13.11
CA PRO A 422 11.09 -13.90 14.56
C PRO A 422 11.63 -15.20 15.14
N GLU A 423 12.38 -15.13 16.24
CA GLU A 423 12.93 -16.31 16.93
C GLU A 423 11.81 -17.31 17.29
N GLY A 424 12.03 -18.60 17.04
CA GLY A 424 11.04 -19.65 17.23
C GLY A 424 9.93 -19.71 16.16
N THR A 425 9.95 -18.82 15.16
CA THR A 425 9.00 -18.89 14.04
C THR A 425 9.37 -20.04 13.12
N LYS A 426 8.36 -20.85 12.78
CA LYS A 426 8.49 -21.99 11.88
C LYS A 426 7.33 -22.00 10.90
N ILE A 427 7.67 -21.98 9.61
CA ILE A 427 6.73 -22.12 8.49
C ILE A 427 7.02 -23.45 7.82
N GLU A 428 5.99 -24.25 7.59
CA GLU A 428 6.11 -25.47 6.77
C GLU A 428 5.21 -25.35 5.55
N ILE A 429 5.82 -25.44 4.37
CA ILE A 429 5.11 -25.46 3.09
C ILE A 429 5.12 -26.88 2.53
N LEU A 430 3.94 -27.42 2.24
CA LEU A 430 3.78 -28.64 1.45
C LEU A 430 3.87 -28.25 -0.03
N MET A 431 4.83 -28.83 -0.73
CA MET A 431 5.04 -28.68 -2.16
C MET A 431 4.89 -30.03 -2.84
N ARG A 432 3.88 -30.16 -3.70
CA ARG A 432 3.69 -31.33 -4.56
C ARG A 432 4.27 -31.03 -5.93
N LEU A 433 5.32 -31.76 -6.31
CA LEU A 433 6.03 -31.58 -7.57
C LEU A 433 5.66 -32.67 -8.58
N ASN A 434 5.43 -32.29 -9.83
CA ASN A 434 5.40 -33.22 -10.96
C ASN A 434 6.79 -33.85 -11.18
N HIS A 435 6.83 -34.99 -11.88
CA HIS A 435 8.10 -35.68 -12.16
C HIS A 435 9.14 -34.79 -12.89
N ASN A 436 8.69 -33.85 -13.72
CA ASN A 436 9.53 -32.89 -14.44
C ASN A 436 10.01 -31.69 -13.58
N GLY A 437 9.65 -31.64 -12.29
CA GLY A 437 10.05 -30.59 -11.35
C GLY A 437 9.15 -29.35 -11.33
N THR A 438 8.05 -29.32 -12.11
CA THR A 438 7.02 -28.27 -12.00
C THR A 438 6.15 -28.46 -10.76
N ILE A 439 5.57 -27.38 -10.25
CA ILE A 439 4.72 -27.41 -9.05
C ILE A 439 3.29 -27.80 -9.47
N ALA A 440 2.77 -28.87 -8.87
CA ALA A 440 1.38 -29.30 -9.03
C ALA A 440 0.46 -28.72 -7.95
N GLU A 441 0.95 -28.60 -6.71
CA GLU A 441 0.23 -28.02 -5.59
C GLU A 441 1.23 -27.37 -4.62
N LEU A 442 0.84 -26.24 -4.04
CA LEU A 442 1.61 -25.54 -3.01
C LEU A 442 0.67 -25.08 -1.90
N LYS A 443 0.96 -25.43 -0.65
CA LYS A 443 0.07 -25.16 0.49
C LYS A 443 0.84 -24.93 1.79
N VAL A 444 0.39 -23.97 2.60
CA VAL A 444 0.89 -23.79 3.96
C VAL A 444 0.39 -24.93 4.84
N LYS A 445 1.31 -25.72 5.40
CA LYS A 445 1.02 -26.81 6.34
C LYS A 445 1.08 -26.33 7.78
N SER A 446 2.08 -25.51 8.12
CA SER A 446 2.21 -24.84 9.42
C SER A 446 2.49 -23.36 9.18
N SER A 447 1.65 -22.50 9.74
CA SER A 447 1.74 -21.04 9.62
C SER A 447 2.74 -20.45 10.62
N SER A 448 3.38 -19.35 10.23
CA SER A 448 4.17 -18.48 11.15
C SER A 448 3.31 -17.77 12.20
N GLY A 449 1.98 -17.74 12.03
CA GLY A 449 1.09 -16.84 12.76
C GLY A 449 0.92 -15.46 12.10
N THR A 450 1.63 -15.20 11.00
CA THR A 450 1.49 -13.97 10.21
C THR A 450 1.30 -14.30 8.73
N GLY A 451 0.18 -13.88 8.14
CA GLY A 451 -0.14 -14.22 6.74
C GLY A 451 0.92 -13.76 5.74
N TYR A 452 1.55 -12.61 5.99
CA TYR A 452 2.60 -12.06 5.14
C TYR A 452 3.83 -12.98 5.00
N LEU A 453 4.34 -13.55 6.09
CA LEU A 453 5.51 -14.43 6.03
C LEU A 453 5.16 -15.77 5.35
N ASP A 454 3.94 -16.25 5.53
CA ASP A 454 3.47 -17.47 4.88
C ASP A 454 3.33 -17.27 3.37
N GLU A 455 2.81 -16.12 2.94
CA GLU A 455 2.69 -15.75 1.53
C GLU A 455 4.06 -15.53 0.88
N ALA A 456 5.00 -14.89 1.60
CA ALA A 456 6.38 -14.78 1.16
C ALA A 456 7.05 -16.15 0.98
N ALA A 457 6.78 -17.11 1.88
CA ALA A 457 7.34 -18.46 1.80
C ALA A 457 6.76 -19.24 0.60
N LEU A 458 5.47 -19.10 0.34
CA LEU A 458 4.83 -19.63 -0.87
C LEU A 458 5.44 -19.03 -2.14
N GLY A 459 5.55 -17.69 -2.21
CA GLY A 459 6.13 -16.98 -3.34
C GLY A 459 7.58 -17.39 -3.60
N ASN A 460 8.37 -17.61 -2.54
CA ASN A 460 9.75 -18.07 -2.68
C ASN A 460 9.84 -19.49 -3.26
N CYS A 461 8.97 -20.41 -2.81
CA CYS A 461 8.88 -21.75 -3.41
C CYS A 461 8.49 -21.68 -4.89
N GLN A 462 7.57 -20.79 -5.27
CA GLN A 462 7.10 -20.66 -6.65
C GLN A 462 8.16 -20.03 -7.58
N ALA A 463 8.95 -19.07 -7.08
CA ALA A 463 9.97 -18.38 -7.87
C ALA A 463 11.12 -19.28 -8.35
N HIS A 464 11.35 -20.43 -7.70
CA HIS A 464 12.38 -21.39 -8.08
C HIS A 464 11.88 -22.54 -8.96
N GLU A 465 10.64 -22.46 -9.46
CA GLU A 465 10.16 -23.37 -10.48
C GLU A 465 10.85 -23.11 -11.83
N PRO A 466 11.31 -24.15 -12.57
CA PRO A 466 11.19 -25.57 -12.27
C PRO A 466 12.30 -26.11 -11.35
N TYR A 467 11.93 -27.07 -10.51
CA TYR A 467 12.85 -27.83 -9.67
C TYR A 467 13.56 -28.95 -10.45
N PRO A 468 14.62 -29.57 -9.90
CA PRO A 468 15.20 -30.77 -10.49
C PRO A 468 14.15 -31.88 -10.65
N PRO A 469 14.15 -32.64 -11.76
CA PRO A 469 13.25 -33.78 -11.95
C PRO A 469 13.40 -34.83 -10.84
N ALA A 470 12.29 -35.44 -10.42
CA ALA A 470 12.31 -36.46 -9.37
C ALA A 470 13.01 -37.75 -9.85
N PRO A 471 13.81 -38.44 -9.03
CA PRO A 471 14.42 -39.70 -9.44
C PRO A 471 13.40 -40.85 -9.52
N GLY A 472 13.65 -41.80 -10.43
CA GLY A 472 12.85 -43.01 -10.64
C GLY A 472 12.01 -43.00 -11.93
N PRO A 473 11.45 -44.14 -12.35
CA PRO A 473 10.60 -44.23 -13.55
C PRO A 473 9.23 -43.59 -13.28
N GLY A 474 9.10 -42.30 -13.55
CA GLY A 474 7.83 -41.58 -13.47
C GLY A 474 7.26 -41.32 -14.86
N SER A 475 6.02 -41.76 -15.11
CA SER A 475 5.20 -41.10 -16.13
C SER A 475 4.85 -39.70 -15.65
N GLY A 476 4.67 -38.74 -16.57
CA GLY A 476 4.52 -37.31 -16.26
C GLY A 476 3.39 -36.93 -15.30
N THR A 477 2.51 -37.86 -14.93
CA THR A 477 1.42 -37.69 -13.96
C THR A 477 1.82 -38.06 -12.52
N THR A 478 3.00 -38.62 -12.28
CA THR A 478 3.43 -38.99 -10.93
C THR A 478 3.91 -37.75 -10.18
N THR A 479 3.25 -37.43 -9.07
CA THR A 479 3.65 -36.33 -8.19
C THR A 479 4.44 -36.82 -6.98
N ARG A 480 5.27 -35.94 -6.40
CA ARG A 480 6.02 -36.18 -5.16
C ARG A 480 5.83 -35.03 -4.20
N ASP A 481 5.56 -35.36 -2.94
CA ASP A 481 5.36 -34.37 -1.88
C ASP A 481 6.70 -34.09 -1.18
N VAL A 482 7.03 -32.81 -1.04
CA VAL A 482 8.20 -32.30 -0.33
C VAL A 482 7.72 -31.26 0.67
N ILE A 483 8.13 -31.40 1.93
CA ILE A 483 7.88 -30.37 2.94
C ILE A 483 9.11 -29.47 3.01
N VAL A 484 8.92 -28.18 2.77
CA VAL A 484 9.96 -27.15 2.92
C VAL A 484 9.72 -26.43 4.24
N THR A 485 10.71 -26.48 5.13
CA THR A 485 10.65 -25.81 6.43
C THR A 485 11.49 -24.55 6.39
N PHE A 486 10.86 -23.40 6.64
CA PHE A 486 11.52 -22.14 6.90
C PHE A 486 11.46 -21.89 8.40
N ALA A 487 12.60 -22.01 9.05
CA ALA A 487 12.72 -21.79 10.49
C ALA A 487 13.93 -20.91 10.74
N ARG A 488 13.85 -20.10 11.79
CA ARG A 488 15.02 -19.49 12.40
C ARG A 488 15.36 -20.32 13.63
N ASP A 489 16.48 -21.01 13.53
CA ASP A 489 17.07 -21.78 14.63
C ASP A 489 17.55 -20.86 15.76
#